data_AF-A0A0K2Y2N7-F1
#
_entry.id   AF-A0A0K2Y2N7-F1
#
_cell.length_a   1.000
_cell.length_b   1.000
_cell.length_c   1.000
_cell.angle_alpha   90.00
_cell.angle_beta   90.00
_cell.angle_gamma   90.00
#
_symmetry.space_group_name_H-M   'P 1'
#
loop_
_entity.id
_entity.type
_entity.pdbx_description
1 polymer ?
#
loop_
_entity_poly.entity_id
_entity_poly.type
_entity_poly.pdbx_seq_one_letter_code
_entity_poly.pdbx_strand_id
1 'polypeptide(L)'
;MQEFKATMDQRIADYNQNDQQKLDEYNANATAKMQDFNQNVLTHLQDAQKQVQAFNTGNMQKLEEFKNNLDTYTTTYNANATEKLEAFNANYEAKSQAYNANHDAKINSYEASVSANLKSLNTATHAKIADIADTTSAKLLEFNENHMQKMKDYNANDTLKSTAYNDTAVAKLQAYNQNHEEKLKDYNANVTAKMNDIDTQIRAKYGDIPKELNKAKDDLSVFKTTLVGQIVTEGNAQASQIAAIKSQMLVIEKRQKDYGFNFATQTFSSNATFTPPIENIYYYVFIQGGTGPTNSPNRGNPTSFGGYVSVAGGLGNVRGIGQMGACASNWVLISTKNPINVVVGSGGVCVISWPQVKAGEAP
;
A
#
# COMPACT_ATOMS: atom_id res chain seq x y z
N MET A 1 134.49 -32.31 212.43
CA MET A 1 133.01 -32.25 212.25
C MET A 1 132.52 -31.05 211.43
N GLN A 2 133.15 -29.87 211.48
CA GLN A 2 132.76 -28.73 210.63
C GLN A 2 133.03 -28.94 209.11
N GLU A 3 134.14 -29.57 208.72
CA GLU A 3 134.48 -29.85 207.31
C GLU A 3 133.54 -30.81 206.58
N PHE A 4 133.01 -31.82 207.28
CA PHE A 4 132.08 -32.79 206.69
C PHE A 4 130.74 -32.14 206.31
N LYS A 5 130.26 -31.23 207.15
CA LYS A 5 129.04 -30.46 206.89
C LYS A 5 129.20 -29.55 205.66
N ALA A 6 130.32 -28.83 205.57
CA ALA A 6 130.62 -27.96 204.42
C ALA A 6 130.71 -28.75 203.09
N THR A 7 131.31 -29.94 203.11
CA THR A 7 131.44 -30.80 201.92
C THR A 7 130.08 -31.37 201.48
N MET A 8 129.20 -31.69 202.43
CA MET A 8 127.86 -32.20 202.16
C MET A 8 126.92 -31.12 201.65
N ASP A 9 126.99 -29.91 202.23
CA ASP A 9 126.26 -28.73 201.76
C ASP A 9 126.69 -28.34 200.33
N GLN A 10 127.99 -28.42 200.01
CA GLN A 10 128.51 -28.20 198.67
C GLN A 10 127.98 -29.25 197.67
N ARG A 11 127.99 -30.53 198.03
CA ARG A 11 127.41 -31.58 197.16
C ARG A 11 125.93 -31.37 196.89
N ILE A 12 125.15 -30.96 197.90
CA ILE A 12 123.72 -30.65 197.72
C ILE A 12 123.56 -29.44 196.78
N ALA A 13 124.40 -28.41 196.93
CA ALA A 13 124.40 -27.27 196.02
C ALA A 13 124.75 -27.68 194.58
N ASP A 14 125.76 -28.53 194.39
CA ASP A 14 126.18 -29.04 193.08
C ASP A 14 125.07 -29.91 192.44
N TYR A 15 124.37 -30.74 193.22
CA TYR A 15 123.22 -31.50 192.74
C TYR A 15 122.06 -30.60 192.32
N ASN A 16 121.69 -29.63 193.17
CA ASN A 16 120.64 -28.67 192.86
C ASN A 16 120.99 -27.84 191.62
N GLN A 17 122.25 -27.45 191.46
CA GLN A 17 122.74 -26.73 190.29
C GLN A 17 122.68 -27.59 189.02
N ASN A 18 123.09 -28.86 189.10
CA ASN A 18 123.03 -29.80 187.98
C ASN A 18 121.58 -30.08 187.55
N ASP A 19 120.66 -30.28 188.49
CA ASP A 19 119.24 -30.47 188.19
C ASP A 19 118.62 -29.23 187.57
N GLN A 20 118.97 -28.04 188.08
CA GLN A 20 118.56 -26.77 187.48
C GLN A 20 119.10 -26.62 186.07
N GLN A 21 120.38 -26.92 185.85
CA GLN A 21 121.00 -26.87 184.53
C GLN A 21 120.32 -27.83 183.55
N LYS A 22 120.05 -29.08 183.95
CA LYS A 22 119.35 -30.06 183.11
C LYS A 22 117.93 -29.63 182.80
N LEU A 23 117.23 -29.03 183.77
CA LEU A 23 115.90 -28.49 183.56
C LEU A 23 115.94 -27.32 182.56
N ASP A 24 116.93 -26.44 182.68
CA ASP A 24 117.12 -25.30 181.76
C ASP A 24 117.48 -25.79 180.34
N GLU A 25 118.36 -26.79 180.21
CA GLU A 25 118.70 -27.44 178.94
C GLU A 25 117.49 -28.14 178.32
N TYR A 26 116.69 -28.85 179.12
CA TYR A 26 115.46 -29.48 178.66
C TYR A 26 114.45 -28.43 178.17
N ASN A 27 114.25 -27.36 178.94
CA ASN A 27 113.35 -26.27 178.58
C ASN A 27 113.82 -25.52 177.33
N ALA A 28 115.13 -25.28 177.20
CA ALA A 28 115.72 -24.66 176.02
C ALA A 28 115.54 -25.55 174.77
N ASN A 29 115.81 -26.85 174.89
CA ASN A 29 115.61 -27.82 173.81
C ASN A 29 114.12 -27.97 173.43
N ALA A 30 113.22 -28.04 174.41
CA ALA A 30 111.78 -28.07 174.17
C ALA A 30 111.28 -26.81 173.47
N THR A 31 111.78 -25.64 173.89
CA THR A 31 111.48 -24.35 173.25
C THR A 31 112.00 -24.30 171.82
N ALA A 32 113.25 -24.73 171.58
CA ALA A 32 113.83 -24.78 170.24
C ALA A 32 113.04 -25.72 169.31
N LYS A 33 112.72 -26.93 169.76
CA LYS A 33 111.88 -27.87 168.98
C LYS A 33 110.50 -27.31 168.67
N MET A 34 109.89 -26.60 169.61
CA MET A 34 108.58 -25.98 169.40
C MET A 34 108.68 -24.80 168.42
N GLN A 35 109.75 -24.01 168.47
CA GLN A 35 110.02 -22.97 167.48
C GLN A 35 110.25 -23.55 166.09
N ASP A 36 111.07 -24.60 165.97
CA ASP A 36 111.31 -25.29 164.70
C ASP A 36 110.03 -25.90 164.12
N PHE A 37 109.23 -26.55 164.98
CA PHE A 37 107.93 -27.08 164.58
C PHE A 37 106.99 -25.97 164.09
N ASN A 38 106.85 -24.88 164.85
CA ASN A 38 106.02 -23.75 164.46
C ASN A 38 106.50 -23.09 163.16
N GLN A 39 107.81 -22.95 162.98
CA GLN A 39 108.41 -22.39 161.77
C GLN A 39 108.20 -23.29 160.55
N ASN A 40 108.32 -24.61 160.74
CA ASN A 40 108.06 -25.61 159.71
C ASN A 40 106.57 -25.58 159.29
N VAL A 41 105.64 -25.55 160.26
CA VAL A 41 104.21 -25.42 160.01
C VAL A 41 103.88 -24.11 159.27
N LEU A 42 104.47 -22.99 159.69
CA LEU A 42 104.29 -21.70 159.00
C LEU A 42 104.77 -21.75 157.55
N THR A 43 105.92 -22.38 157.30
CA THR A 43 106.49 -22.52 155.95
C THR A 43 105.58 -23.37 155.07
N HIS A 44 105.12 -24.53 155.57
CA HIS A 44 104.18 -25.38 154.84
C HIS A 44 102.84 -24.69 154.58
N LEU A 45 102.34 -23.90 155.54
CA LEU A 45 101.13 -23.12 155.35
C LEU A 45 101.30 -22.05 154.26
N GLN A 46 102.43 -21.34 154.25
CA GLN A 46 102.75 -20.35 153.21
C GLN A 46 102.89 -20.99 151.83
N ASP A 47 103.54 -22.15 151.74
CA ASP A 47 103.68 -22.86 150.47
C ASP A 47 102.34 -23.40 149.96
N ALA A 48 101.50 -23.94 150.85
CA ALA A 48 100.13 -24.33 150.51
C ALA A 48 99.30 -23.13 150.01
N GLN A 49 99.43 -21.97 150.67
CA GLN A 49 98.78 -20.73 150.24
C GLN A 49 99.25 -20.29 148.84
N LYS A 50 100.56 -20.33 148.57
CA LYS A 50 101.12 -20.02 147.25
C LYS A 50 100.62 -20.99 146.17
N GLN A 51 100.57 -22.28 146.47
CA GLN A 51 100.05 -23.29 145.54
C GLN A 51 98.57 -23.06 145.21
N VAL A 52 97.75 -22.77 146.21
CA VAL A 52 96.32 -22.45 146.02
C VAL A 52 96.16 -21.16 145.22
N GLN A 53 96.94 -20.11 145.52
CA GLN A 53 96.92 -18.86 144.75
C GLN A 53 97.32 -19.09 143.29
N ALA A 54 98.39 -19.85 143.03
CA ALA A 54 98.84 -20.17 141.68
C ALA A 54 97.80 -20.99 140.92
N PHE A 55 97.21 -22.01 141.55
CA PHE A 55 96.14 -22.82 140.98
C PHE A 55 94.91 -21.97 140.62
N ASN A 56 94.45 -21.14 141.55
CA ASN A 56 93.31 -20.25 141.33
C ASN A 56 93.59 -19.25 140.20
N THR A 57 94.77 -18.63 140.19
CA THR A 57 95.17 -17.67 139.15
C THR A 57 95.20 -18.33 137.77
N GLY A 58 95.85 -19.49 137.66
CA GLY A 58 95.93 -20.22 136.39
C GLY A 58 94.57 -20.70 135.87
N ASN A 59 93.68 -21.13 136.77
CA ASN A 59 92.33 -21.53 136.36
C ASN A 59 91.45 -20.33 135.98
N MET A 60 91.59 -19.19 136.65
CA MET A 60 90.89 -17.96 136.24
C MET A 60 91.36 -17.48 134.87
N GLN A 61 92.66 -17.55 134.58
CA GLN A 61 93.20 -17.21 133.25
C GLN A 61 92.63 -18.13 132.16
N LYS A 62 92.63 -19.45 132.37
CA LYS A 62 92.02 -20.41 131.44
C LYS A 62 90.52 -20.18 131.23
N LEU A 63 89.79 -19.84 132.30
CA LEU A 63 88.37 -19.53 132.21
C LEU A 63 88.13 -18.28 131.36
N GLU A 64 88.97 -17.26 131.51
CA GLU A 64 88.87 -16.03 130.74
C GLU A 64 89.24 -16.24 129.27
N GLU A 65 90.29 -17.01 128.98
CA GLU A 65 90.64 -17.44 127.62
C GLU A 65 89.51 -18.25 126.98
N PHE A 66 88.89 -19.17 127.72
CA PHE A 66 87.76 -19.95 127.24
C PHE A 66 86.57 -19.05 126.88
N LYS A 67 86.22 -18.08 127.74
CA LYS A 67 85.16 -17.10 127.46
C LYS A 67 85.46 -16.27 126.22
N ASN A 68 86.67 -15.71 126.13
CA ASN A 68 87.09 -14.90 124.99
C ASN A 68 87.05 -15.69 123.67
N ASN A 69 87.47 -16.97 123.70
CA ASN A 69 87.38 -17.84 122.54
C ASN A 69 85.93 -18.13 122.16
N LEU A 70 85.07 -18.41 123.13
CA LEU A 70 83.65 -18.65 122.89
C LEU A 70 82.99 -17.43 122.24
N ASP A 71 83.22 -16.24 122.81
CA ASP A 71 82.71 -14.98 122.25
C ASP A 71 83.22 -14.75 120.83
N THR A 72 84.51 -14.97 120.59
CA THR A 72 85.10 -14.84 119.24
C THR A 72 84.44 -15.79 118.24
N TYR A 73 84.21 -17.05 118.61
CA TYR A 73 83.54 -18.02 117.75
C TYR A 73 82.08 -17.64 117.49
N THR A 74 81.35 -17.20 118.51
CA THR A 74 79.96 -16.76 118.36
C THR A 74 79.85 -15.52 117.47
N THR A 75 80.70 -14.51 117.67
CA THR A 75 80.72 -13.31 116.83
C THR A 75 81.07 -13.66 115.38
N THR A 76 82.08 -14.50 115.16
CA THR A 76 82.49 -14.90 113.81
C THR A 76 81.40 -15.71 113.11
N TYR A 77 80.77 -16.65 113.83
CA TYR A 77 79.67 -17.44 113.30
C TYR A 77 78.47 -16.55 112.91
N ASN A 78 78.08 -15.63 113.80
CA ASN A 78 76.97 -14.71 113.56
C ASN A 78 77.26 -13.79 112.37
N ALA A 79 78.48 -13.27 112.25
CA ALA A 79 78.88 -12.45 111.11
C ALA A 79 78.79 -13.23 109.78
N ASN A 80 79.30 -14.48 109.75
CA ASN A 80 79.23 -15.33 108.56
C ASN A 80 77.78 -15.68 108.19
N ALA A 81 76.92 -15.94 109.18
CA ALA A 81 75.52 -16.24 108.97
C ALA A 81 74.78 -15.04 108.37
N THR A 82 75.02 -13.84 108.90
CA THR A 82 74.47 -12.59 108.36
C THR A 82 74.93 -12.35 106.92
N GLU A 83 76.23 -12.47 106.64
CA GLU A 83 76.78 -12.26 105.30
C GLU A 83 76.18 -13.24 104.27
N LYS A 84 76.03 -14.51 104.64
CA LYS A 84 75.39 -15.51 103.76
C LYS A 84 73.91 -15.22 103.52
N LEU A 85 73.20 -14.74 104.54
CA LEU A 85 71.78 -14.38 104.39
C LEU A 85 71.61 -13.16 103.49
N GLU A 86 72.45 -12.14 103.65
CA GLU A 86 72.46 -10.96 102.78
C GLU A 86 72.78 -11.32 101.33
N ALA A 87 73.81 -12.14 101.11
CA ALA A 87 74.18 -12.60 99.78
C ALA A 87 73.06 -13.44 99.12
N PHE A 88 72.40 -14.31 99.89
CA PHE A 88 71.24 -15.08 99.43
C PHE A 88 70.08 -14.17 99.03
N ASN A 89 69.72 -13.21 99.90
CA ASN A 89 68.64 -12.26 99.65
C ASN A 89 68.91 -11.40 98.41
N ALA A 90 70.13 -10.89 98.27
CA ALA A 90 70.54 -10.12 97.10
C ALA A 90 70.45 -10.95 95.81
N ASN A 91 70.86 -12.23 95.85
CA ASN A 91 70.74 -13.11 94.70
C ASN A 91 69.28 -13.40 94.32
N TYR A 92 68.44 -13.66 95.32
CA TYR A 92 67.02 -13.91 95.12
C TYR A 92 66.32 -12.69 94.50
N GLU A 93 66.58 -11.51 95.05
CA GLU A 93 66.00 -10.25 94.56
C GLU A 93 66.42 -9.98 93.11
N ALA A 94 67.72 -10.13 92.80
CA ALA A 94 68.21 -9.96 91.43
C ALA A 94 67.55 -10.94 90.44
N LYS A 95 67.37 -12.21 90.83
CA LYS A 95 66.69 -13.21 89.98
C LYS A 95 65.21 -12.90 89.80
N SER A 96 64.53 -12.47 90.86
CA SER A 96 63.12 -12.07 90.83
C SER A 96 62.91 -10.90 89.86
N GLN A 97 63.74 -9.85 89.98
CA GLN A 97 63.69 -8.68 89.10
C GLN A 97 63.98 -9.05 87.64
N ALA A 98 65.01 -9.88 87.39
CA ALA A 98 65.34 -10.33 86.03
C ALA A 98 64.20 -11.15 85.41
N TYR A 99 63.55 -12.02 86.19
CA TYR A 99 62.39 -12.80 85.75
C TYR A 99 61.22 -11.89 85.38
N ASN A 100 60.88 -10.94 86.26
CA ASN A 100 59.77 -10.01 86.03
C ASN A 100 60.03 -9.13 84.79
N ALA A 101 61.25 -8.59 84.65
CA ALA A 101 61.63 -7.81 83.48
C ALA A 101 61.54 -8.62 82.18
N ASN A 102 61.92 -9.90 82.20
CA ASN A 102 61.77 -10.78 81.03
C ASN A 102 60.30 -11.05 80.71
N HIS A 103 59.48 -11.27 81.74
CA HIS A 103 58.05 -11.52 81.59
C HIS A 103 57.33 -10.30 80.98
N ASP A 104 57.58 -9.10 81.53
CA ASP A 104 57.02 -7.84 81.04
C ASP A 104 57.44 -7.56 79.59
N ALA A 105 58.72 -7.81 79.26
CA ALA A 105 59.21 -7.67 77.89
C ALA A 105 58.48 -8.60 76.91
N LYS A 106 58.20 -9.84 77.31
CA LYS A 106 57.42 -10.79 76.50
C LYS A 106 55.97 -10.35 76.33
N ILE A 107 55.32 -9.89 77.39
CA ILE A 107 53.94 -9.38 77.31
C ILE A 107 53.88 -8.20 76.33
N ASN A 108 54.74 -7.20 76.51
CA ASN A 108 54.78 -6.02 75.64
C ASN A 108 55.04 -6.40 74.18
N SER A 109 55.93 -7.36 73.93
CA SER A 109 56.19 -7.87 72.59
C SER A 109 54.97 -8.57 71.97
N TYR A 110 54.22 -9.35 72.76
CA TYR A 110 53.00 -9.99 72.29
C TYR A 110 51.90 -8.96 71.98
N GLU A 111 51.69 -7.99 72.87
CA GLU A 111 50.72 -6.92 72.67
C GLU A 111 51.01 -6.10 71.41
N ALA A 112 52.28 -5.72 71.22
CA ALA A 112 52.71 -5.01 70.02
C ALA A 112 52.45 -5.82 68.73
N SER A 113 52.76 -7.12 68.76
CA SER A 113 52.52 -8.04 67.63
C SER A 113 51.04 -8.18 67.31
N VAL A 114 50.20 -8.40 68.32
CA VAL A 114 48.74 -8.51 68.15
C VAL A 114 48.16 -7.21 67.60
N SER A 115 48.57 -6.05 68.13
CA SER A 115 48.12 -4.74 67.66
C SER A 115 48.52 -4.49 66.20
N ALA A 116 49.76 -4.82 65.82
CA ALA A 116 50.23 -4.71 64.44
C ALA A 116 49.44 -5.63 63.49
N ASN A 117 49.20 -6.89 63.90
CA ASN A 117 48.44 -7.85 63.10
C ASN A 117 46.98 -7.41 62.91
N LEU A 118 46.32 -6.91 63.96
CA LEU A 118 44.96 -6.37 63.88
C LEU A 118 44.90 -5.17 62.93
N LYS A 119 45.86 -4.25 63.02
CA LYS A 119 45.95 -3.09 62.12
C LYS A 119 46.14 -3.52 60.65
N SER A 120 47.00 -4.50 60.41
CA SER A 120 47.24 -5.05 59.08
C SER A 120 45.99 -5.72 58.52
N LEU A 121 45.32 -6.57 59.32
CA LEU A 121 44.07 -7.24 58.93
C LEU A 121 42.98 -6.22 58.61
N ASN A 122 42.84 -5.18 59.43
CA ASN A 122 41.86 -4.13 59.22
C ASN A 122 42.13 -3.35 57.93
N THR A 123 43.40 -3.04 57.65
CA THR A 123 43.82 -2.36 56.41
C THR A 123 43.51 -3.22 55.18
N ALA A 124 43.89 -4.51 55.21
CA ALA A 124 43.62 -5.45 54.12
C ALA A 124 42.11 -5.64 53.87
N THR A 125 41.31 -5.69 54.94
CA THR A 125 39.86 -5.82 54.84
C THR A 125 39.23 -4.59 54.19
N HIS A 126 39.62 -3.38 54.59
CA HIS A 126 39.14 -2.15 53.96
C HIS A 126 39.51 -2.07 52.47
N ALA A 127 40.75 -2.43 52.11
CA ALA A 127 41.17 -2.47 50.72
C ALA A 127 40.31 -3.44 49.88
N LYS A 128 39.99 -4.61 50.43
CA LYS A 128 39.13 -5.60 49.74
C LYS A 128 37.68 -5.13 49.61
N ILE A 129 37.15 -4.41 50.59
CA ILE A 129 35.82 -3.80 50.50
C ILE A 129 35.78 -2.74 49.40
N ALA A 130 36.81 -1.90 49.30
CA ALA A 130 36.92 -0.88 48.25
C ALA A 130 36.98 -1.52 46.85
N ASP A 131 37.82 -2.55 46.66
CA ASP A 131 37.95 -3.27 45.39
C ASP A 131 36.62 -3.91 44.94
N ILE A 132 35.86 -4.48 45.88
CA ILE A 132 34.51 -5.00 45.60
C ILE A 132 33.55 -3.89 45.17
N ALA A 133 33.59 -2.73 45.84
CA ALA A 133 32.73 -1.59 45.51
C ALA A 133 33.03 -1.03 44.11
N ASP A 134 34.32 -0.87 43.78
CA ASP A 134 34.77 -0.39 42.48
C ASP A 134 34.38 -1.38 41.36
N THR A 135 34.65 -2.68 41.57
CA THR A 135 34.29 -3.73 40.61
C THR A 135 32.77 -3.80 40.38
N THR A 136 31.98 -3.67 41.43
CA THR A 136 30.51 -3.69 41.34
C THR A 136 30.01 -2.48 40.55
N SER A 137 30.56 -1.30 40.84
CA SER A 137 30.21 -0.06 40.14
C SER A 137 30.55 -0.13 38.65
N ALA A 138 31.72 -0.66 38.30
CA ALA A 138 32.13 -0.85 36.91
C ALA A 138 31.19 -1.82 36.16
N LYS A 139 30.84 -2.95 36.76
CA LYS A 139 29.91 -3.92 36.14
C LYS A 139 28.51 -3.36 35.96
N LEU A 140 28.04 -2.53 36.89
CA LEU A 140 26.74 -1.88 36.77
C LEU A 140 26.72 -0.86 35.63
N LEU A 141 27.81 -0.10 35.47
CA LEU A 141 27.98 0.83 34.35
C LEU A 141 27.94 0.08 33.01
N GLU A 142 28.74 -0.98 32.87
CA GLU A 142 28.80 -1.81 31.67
C GLU A 142 27.42 -2.40 31.31
N PHE A 143 26.71 -2.92 32.32
CA PHE A 143 25.36 -3.44 32.12
C PHE A 143 24.40 -2.37 31.59
N ASN A 144 24.42 -1.17 32.17
CA ASN A 144 23.56 -0.06 31.76
C ASN A 144 23.89 0.41 30.34
N GLU A 145 25.17 0.51 29.99
CA GLU A 145 25.61 0.87 28.64
C GLU A 145 25.16 -0.16 27.61
N ASN A 146 25.32 -1.46 27.90
CA ASN A 146 24.86 -2.54 27.03
C ASN A 146 23.34 -2.49 26.83
N HIS A 147 22.58 -2.27 27.90
CA HIS A 147 21.13 -2.17 27.84
C HIS A 147 20.67 -0.97 26.99
N MET A 148 21.27 0.20 27.22
CA MET A 148 20.99 1.40 26.41
C MET A 148 21.30 1.17 24.93
N GLN A 149 22.41 0.50 24.61
CA GLN A 149 22.77 0.21 23.23
C GLN A 149 21.75 -0.72 22.56
N LYS A 150 21.35 -1.81 23.23
CA LYS A 150 20.31 -2.72 22.73
C LYS A 150 18.97 -2.02 22.47
N MET A 151 18.58 -1.09 23.35
CA MET A 151 17.37 -0.30 23.16
C MET A 151 17.48 0.65 21.96
N LYS A 152 18.63 1.29 21.76
CA LYS A 152 18.88 2.10 20.56
C LYS A 152 18.80 1.27 19.28
N ASP A 153 19.44 0.10 19.28
CA ASP A 153 19.44 -0.81 18.12
C ASP A 153 18.02 -1.30 17.80
N TYR A 154 17.24 -1.65 18.82
CA TYR A 154 15.84 -2.04 18.66
C TYR A 154 15.00 -0.93 18.04
N ASN A 155 15.09 0.30 18.57
CA ASN A 155 14.35 1.44 18.06
C ASN A 155 14.76 1.82 16.62
N ALA A 156 16.05 1.72 16.30
CA ALA A 156 16.55 1.95 14.95
C ALA A 156 15.98 0.92 13.97
N ASN A 157 15.97 -0.35 14.35
CA ASN A 157 15.39 -1.43 13.53
C ASN A 157 13.87 -1.28 13.34
N ASP A 158 13.14 -0.88 14.38
CA ASP A 158 11.70 -0.61 14.28
C ASP A 158 11.39 0.55 13.31
N THR A 159 12.18 1.63 13.41
CA THR A 159 12.10 2.78 12.50
C THR A 159 12.37 2.38 11.06
N LEU A 160 13.41 1.56 10.82
CA LEU A 160 13.76 1.05 9.49
C LEU A 160 12.63 0.20 8.90
N LYS A 161 12.06 -0.71 9.69
CA LYS A 161 10.94 -1.57 9.25
C LYS A 161 9.70 -0.77 8.92
N SER A 162 9.35 0.20 9.77
CA SER A 162 8.20 1.09 9.54
C SER A 162 8.38 1.93 8.28
N THR A 163 9.59 2.45 8.05
CA THR A 163 9.92 3.20 6.83
C THR A 163 9.80 2.31 5.59
N ALA A 164 10.42 1.12 5.60
CA ALA A 164 10.36 0.19 4.48
C ALA A 164 8.92 -0.26 4.16
N TYR A 165 8.09 -0.47 5.17
CA TYR A 165 6.67 -0.79 5.00
C TYR A 165 5.92 0.37 4.32
N ASN A 166 6.12 1.60 4.82
CA ASN A 166 5.49 2.80 4.25
C ASN A 166 5.94 3.04 2.81
N ASP A 167 7.23 2.92 2.51
CA ASP A 167 7.77 3.06 1.16
C ASP A 167 7.16 2.02 0.20
N THR A 168 7.02 0.78 0.66
CA THR A 168 6.38 -0.29 -0.12
C THR A 168 4.90 0.01 -0.37
N ALA A 169 4.18 0.54 0.62
CA ALA A 169 2.78 0.92 0.46
C ALA A 169 2.61 2.08 -0.53
N VAL A 170 3.46 3.10 -0.44
CA VAL A 170 3.51 4.23 -1.38
C VAL A 170 3.80 3.74 -2.80
N ALA A 171 4.80 2.88 -2.99
CA ALA A 171 5.15 2.33 -4.29
C ALA A 171 4.00 1.53 -4.92
N LYS A 172 3.29 0.70 -4.12
CA LYS A 172 2.11 -0.04 -4.59
C LYS A 172 0.97 0.88 -5.00
N LEU A 173 0.71 1.94 -4.22
CA LEU A 173 -0.33 2.92 -4.53
C LEU A 173 0.00 3.70 -5.81
N GLN A 174 1.26 4.12 -5.98
CA GLN A 174 1.72 4.77 -7.20
C GLN A 174 1.56 3.86 -8.43
N ALA A 175 1.99 2.59 -8.33
CA ALA A 175 1.85 1.62 -9.42
C ALA A 175 0.37 1.36 -9.78
N TYR A 176 -0.51 1.27 -8.78
CA TYR A 176 -1.95 1.13 -9.00
C TYR A 176 -2.52 2.36 -9.73
N ASN A 177 -2.19 3.57 -9.27
CA ASN A 177 -2.66 4.81 -9.89
C ASN A 177 -2.17 4.94 -11.34
N GLN A 178 -0.90 4.64 -11.61
CA GLN A 178 -0.34 4.62 -12.97
C GLN A 178 -1.08 3.63 -13.87
N ASN A 179 -1.32 2.40 -13.39
CA ASN A 179 -2.08 1.42 -14.17
C ASN A 179 -3.51 1.87 -14.47
N HIS A 180 -4.15 2.55 -13.52
CA HIS A 180 -5.49 3.09 -13.71
C HIS A 180 -5.50 4.22 -14.75
N GLU A 181 -4.54 5.14 -14.69
CA GLU A 181 -4.38 6.22 -15.67
C GLU A 181 -4.12 5.67 -17.08
N GLU A 182 -3.27 4.65 -17.22
CA GLU A 182 -3.02 3.97 -18.50
C GLU A 182 -4.30 3.34 -19.06
N LYS A 183 -5.03 2.58 -18.25
CA LYS A 183 -6.31 1.97 -18.68
C LYS A 183 -7.34 3.01 -19.09
N LEU A 184 -7.42 4.14 -18.38
CA LEU A 184 -8.32 5.23 -18.71
C LEU A 184 -7.94 5.88 -20.05
N LYS A 185 -6.64 6.09 -20.27
CA LYS A 185 -6.10 6.61 -21.53
C LYS A 185 -6.42 5.68 -22.70
N ASP A 186 -6.21 4.37 -22.54
CA ASP A 186 -6.51 3.36 -23.56
C ASP A 186 -8.01 3.30 -23.86
N TYR A 187 -8.86 3.33 -22.83
CA TYR A 187 -10.30 3.37 -22.99
C TYR A 187 -10.74 4.61 -23.80
N ASN A 188 -10.23 5.79 -23.44
CA ASN A 188 -10.55 7.04 -24.14
C ASN A 188 -10.06 7.02 -25.60
N ALA A 189 -8.87 6.45 -25.86
CA ALA A 189 -8.36 6.26 -27.21
C ALA A 189 -9.25 5.32 -28.03
N ASN A 190 -9.71 4.21 -27.45
CA ASN A 190 -10.63 3.28 -28.10
C ASN A 190 -11.97 3.94 -28.46
N VAL A 191 -12.56 4.69 -27.52
CA VAL A 191 -13.80 5.45 -27.76
C VAL A 191 -13.62 6.44 -28.90
N THR A 192 -12.52 7.19 -28.90
CA THR A 192 -12.20 8.14 -29.98
C THR A 192 -12.07 7.44 -31.33
N ALA A 193 -11.35 6.30 -31.38
CA ALA A 193 -11.20 5.52 -32.59
C ALA A 193 -12.55 5.00 -33.13
N LYS A 194 -13.42 4.46 -32.25
CA LYS A 194 -14.77 4.02 -32.63
C LYS A 194 -15.63 5.18 -33.13
N MET A 195 -15.53 6.36 -32.53
CA MET A 195 -16.28 7.53 -32.97
C MET A 195 -15.84 7.99 -34.36
N ASN A 196 -14.53 7.98 -34.63
CA ASN A 196 -13.98 8.28 -35.97
C ASN A 196 -14.39 7.23 -37.01
N ASP A 197 -14.42 5.96 -36.64
CA ASP A 197 -14.90 4.88 -37.50
C ASP A 197 -16.39 5.06 -37.84
N ILE A 198 -17.23 5.34 -36.84
CA ILE A 198 -18.65 5.67 -37.05
C ILE A 198 -18.81 6.89 -37.97
N ASP A 199 -18.05 7.96 -37.74
CA ASP A 199 -18.08 9.15 -38.60
C ASP A 199 -17.67 8.81 -40.04
N THR A 200 -16.64 7.97 -40.21
CA THR A 200 -16.22 7.47 -41.53
C THR A 200 -17.33 6.65 -42.20
N GLN A 201 -17.96 5.72 -41.48
CA GLN A 201 -19.09 4.93 -41.98
C GLN A 201 -20.29 5.81 -42.38
N ILE A 202 -20.61 6.83 -41.58
CA ILE A 202 -21.67 7.79 -41.88
C ILE A 202 -21.34 8.55 -43.17
N ARG A 203 -20.11 9.08 -43.29
CA ARG A 203 -19.67 9.77 -44.51
C ARG A 203 -19.68 8.85 -45.73
N ALA A 204 -19.26 7.60 -45.60
CA ALA A 204 -19.27 6.63 -46.70
C ALA A 204 -20.69 6.31 -47.16
N LYS A 205 -21.64 6.10 -46.23
CA LYS A 205 -23.01 5.69 -46.57
C LYS A 205 -23.91 6.85 -47.01
N TYR A 206 -23.71 8.03 -46.42
CA TYR A 206 -24.63 9.16 -46.57
C TYR A 206 -23.97 10.41 -47.18
N GLY A 207 -22.64 10.45 -47.31
CA GLY A 207 -21.89 11.63 -47.76
C GLY A 207 -22.08 11.98 -49.24
N ASP A 208 -22.48 11.02 -50.07
CA ASP A 208 -22.79 11.26 -51.47
C ASP A 208 -24.27 11.63 -51.71
N ILE A 209 -25.14 11.54 -50.71
CA ILE A 209 -26.56 11.95 -50.85
C ILE A 209 -26.70 13.37 -51.39
N PRO A 210 -25.95 14.39 -50.92
CA PRO A 210 -26.03 15.73 -51.50
C PRO A 210 -25.63 15.77 -52.98
N LYS A 211 -24.63 14.97 -53.39
CA LYS A 211 -24.20 14.89 -54.79
C LYS A 211 -25.25 14.20 -55.66
N GLU A 212 -25.77 13.06 -55.21
CA GLU A 212 -26.84 12.33 -55.91
C GLU A 212 -28.13 13.16 -55.98
N LEU A 213 -28.46 13.91 -54.93
CA LEU A 213 -29.59 14.83 -54.94
C LEU A 213 -29.40 15.97 -55.94
N ASN A 214 -28.19 16.53 -56.03
CA ASN A 214 -27.87 17.57 -57.02
C ASN A 214 -27.90 17.01 -58.44
N LYS A 215 -27.34 15.83 -58.67
CA LYS A 215 -27.43 15.12 -59.95
C LYS A 215 -28.88 14.85 -60.34
N ALA A 216 -29.72 14.36 -59.42
CA ALA A 216 -31.14 14.15 -59.68
C ALA A 216 -31.88 15.46 -59.99
N LYS A 217 -31.52 16.58 -59.35
CA LYS A 217 -32.05 17.91 -59.70
C LYS A 217 -31.61 18.35 -61.10
N ASP A 218 -30.36 18.12 -61.46
CA ASP A 218 -29.81 18.43 -62.78
C ASP A 218 -30.49 17.57 -63.85
N ASP A 219 -30.60 16.26 -63.63
CA ASP A 219 -31.31 15.31 -64.49
C ASP A 219 -32.78 15.71 -64.67
N LEU A 220 -33.47 16.11 -63.59
CA LEU A 220 -34.84 16.61 -63.66
C LEU A 220 -34.94 17.92 -64.46
N SER A 221 -33.97 18.82 -64.32
CA SER A 221 -33.88 20.06 -65.09
C SER A 221 -33.66 19.80 -66.59
N VAL A 222 -32.79 18.84 -66.92
CA VAL A 222 -32.56 18.37 -68.30
C VAL A 222 -33.82 17.74 -68.87
N PHE A 223 -34.48 16.85 -68.11
CA PHE A 223 -35.74 16.22 -68.52
C PHE A 223 -36.82 17.27 -68.78
N LYS A 224 -36.99 18.24 -67.88
CA LYS A 224 -37.94 19.34 -68.04
C LYS A 224 -37.65 20.13 -69.32
N THR A 225 -36.39 20.49 -69.56
CA THR A 225 -35.95 21.21 -70.77
C THR A 225 -36.26 20.39 -72.03
N THR A 226 -35.98 19.09 -72.01
CA THR A 226 -36.22 18.17 -73.13
C THR A 226 -37.72 18.03 -73.43
N LEU A 227 -38.55 17.81 -72.40
CA LEU A 227 -40.00 17.67 -72.55
C LEU A 227 -40.62 18.96 -73.10
N VAL A 228 -40.22 20.13 -72.58
CA VAL A 228 -40.64 21.43 -73.11
C VAL A 228 -40.23 21.59 -74.57
N GLY A 229 -38.99 21.20 -74.92
CA GLY A 229 -38.52 21.20 -76.30
C GLY A 229 -39.35 20.31 -77.23
N GLN A 230 -39.72 19.10 -76.79
CA GLN A 230 -40.59 18.19 -77.53
C GLN A 230 -42.00 18.79 -77.72
N ILE A 231 -42.63 19.30 -76.65
CA ILE A 231 -43.95 19.94 -76.71
C ILE A 231 -43.95 21.14 -77.67
N VAL A 232 -42.90 21.97 -77.64
CA VAL A 232 -42.77 23.12 -78.56
C VAL A 232 -42.61 22.63 -80.00
N THR A 233 -41.82 21.58 -80.24
CA THR A 233 -41.59 21.01 -81.58
C THR A 233 -42.87 20.40 -82.14
N GLU A 234 -43.58 19.59 -81.34
CA GLU A 234 -44.87 18.99 -81.71
C GLU A 234 -45.96 20.05 -81.90
N GLY A 235 -46.03 21.06 -81.02
CA GLY A 235 -46.95 22.19 -81.15
C GLY A 235 -46.72 22.99 -82.44
N ASN A 236 -45.46 23.21 -82.84
CA ASN A 236 -45.12 23.87 -84.11
C ASN A 236 -45.50 23.03 -85.34
N ALA A 237 -45.32 21.70 -85.26
CA ALA A 237 -45.75 20.78 -86.33
C ALA A 237 -47.28 20.77 -86.48
N GLN A 238 -48.01 20.76 -85.38
CA GLN A 238 -49.47 20.83 -85.36
C GLN A 238 -49.98 22.20 -85.86
N ALA A 239 -49.36 23.31 -85.47
CA ALA A 239 -49.69 24.64 -85.99
C ALA A 239 -49.52 24.75 -87.51
N SER A 240 -48.47 24.11 -88.05
CA SER A 240 -48.22 24.04 -89.50
C SER A 240 -49.29 23.22 -90.23
N GLN A 241 -49.76 22.12 -89.64
CA GLN A 241 -50.85 21.31 -90.20
C GLN A 241 -52.20 22.06 -90.17
N ILE A 242 -52.50 22.80 -89.09
CA ILE A 242 -53.72 23.63 -89.00
C ILE A 242 -53.72 24.73 -90.06
N ALA A 243 -52.57 25.37 -90.33
CA ALA A 243 -52.44 26.36 -91.39
C ALA A 243 -52.73 25.76 -92.79
N ALA A 244 -52.28 24.52 -93.05
CA ALA A 244 -52.55 23.81 -94.30
C ALA A 244 -54.03 23.47 -94.49
N ILE A 245 -54.71 22.97 -93.45
CA ILE A 245 -56.16 22.68 -93.47
C ILE A 245 -56.98 23.95 -93.73
N LYS A 246 -56.61 25.07 -93.10
CA LYS A 246 -57.26 26.38 -93.31
C LYS A 246 -57.19 26.81 -94.78
N SER A 247 -56.04 26.59 -95.43
CA SER A 247 -55.87 26.88 -96.85
C SER A 247 -56.72 25.97 -97.75
N GLN A 248 -56.93 24.71 -97.36
CA GLN A 248 -57.79 23.77 -98.10
C GLN A 248 -59.28 24.08 -97.93
N MET A 249 -59.75 24.52 -96.76
CA MET A 249 -61.14 24.94 -96.55
C MET A 249 -61.52 26.13 -97.45
N LEU A 250 -60.63 27.12 -97.58
CA LEU A 250 -60.84 28.28 -98.46
C LEU A 250 -61.02 27.87 -99.95
N VAL A 251 -60.36 26.80 -100.39
CA VAL A 251 -60.51 26.27 -101.75
C VAL A 251 -61.85 25.55 -101.95
N ILE A 252 -62.35 24.85 -100.94
CA ILE A 252 -63.65 24.14 -100.99
C ILE A 252 -64.81 25.14 -100.98
N GLU A 253 -64.72 26.20 -100.17
CA GLU A 253 -65.74 27.25 -100.10
C GLU A 253 -65.89 27.99 -101.44
N LYS A 254 -64.79 28.19 -102.17
CA LYS A 254 -64.82 28.75 -103.53
C LYS A 254 -65.52 27.81 -104.54
N ARG A 255 -65.35 26.48 -104.43
CA ARG A 255 -65.92 25.50 -105.38
C ARG A 255 -67.41 25.19 -105.18
N GLN A 256 -67.97 25.40 -103.98
CA GLN A 256 -69.42 25.26 -103.75
C GLN A 256 -70.24 26.43 -104.31
N LYS A 257 -69.62 27.59 -104.54
CA LYS A 257 -70.28 28.75 -105.15
C LYS A 257 -70.51 28.62 -106.66
N ASP A 258 -69.68 27.84 -107.36
CA ASP A 258 -69.68 27.80 -108.83
C ASP A 258 -70.68 26.78 -109.46
N TYR A 259 -71.32 25.89 -108.67
CA TYR A 259 -72.16 24.78 -109.20
C TYR A 259 -73.52 24.58 -108.49
N GLY A 260 -74.29 25.65 -108.26
CA GLY A 260 -75.55 25.64 -107.49
C GLY A 260 -76.77 24.89 -108.09
N PHE A 261 -77.61 24.35 -107.20
CA PHE A 261 -78.80 23.48 -107.39
C PHE A 261 -80.05 24.15 -108.01
N ASN A 262 -80.09 24.44 -109.31
CA ASN A 262 -81.31 24.96 -109.96
C ASN A 262 -81.71 24.15 -111.22
N PHE A 263 -82.67 23.23 -111.08
CA PHE A 263 -83.14 22.35 -112.16
C PHE A 263 -84.61 22.63 -112.52
N ALA A 264 -84.89 22.87 -113.79
CA ALA A 264 -86.24 22.91 -114.34
C ALA A 264 -86.68 21.49 -114.71
N THR A 265 -87.97 21.17 -114.52
CA THR A 265 -88.52 19.84 -114.78
C THR A 265 -89.82 19.93 -115.56
N GLN A 266 -90.03 19.02 -116.52
CA GLN A 266 -91.26 18.90 -117.29
C GLN A 266 -91.75 17.46 -117.30
N THR A 267 -93.04 17.27 -117.01
CA THR A 267 -93.69 15.95 -116.90
C THR A 267 -94.76 15.77 -117.97
N PHE A 268 -94.76 14.61 -118.60
CA PHE A 268 -95.72 14.19 -119.62
C PHE A 268 -96.45 12.94 -119.16
N SER A 269 -97.78 12.99 -119.17
CA SER A 269 -98.70 11.87 -118.81
C SER A 269 -99.52 11.36 -120.00
N SER A 270 -99.34 11.96 -121.17
CA SER A 270 -99.92 11.56 -122.46
C SER A 270 -98.92 11.84 -123.59
N ASN A 271 -99.16 11.27 -124.77
CA ASN A 271 -98.31 11.50 -125.93
C ASN A 271 -98.20 13.00 -126.23
N ALA A 272 -96.97 13.49 -126.36
CA ALA A 272 -96.67 14.90 -126.62
C ALA A 272 -95.31 15.02 -127.33
N THR A 273 -94.86 16.25 -127.56
CA THR A 273 -93.53 16.51 -128.12
C THR A 273 -92.79 17.46 -127.17
N PHE A 274 -91.57 17.09 -126.75
CA PHE A 274 -90.70 17.91 -125.93
C PHE A 274 -89.67 18.61 -126.82
N THR A 275 -89.65 19.93 -126.82
CA THR A 275 -88.62 20.70 -127.53
C THR A 275 -87.54 21.10 -126.52
N PRO A 276 -86.30 20.59 -126.61
CA PRO A 276 -85.24 20.88 -125.65
C PRO A 276 -84.95 22.38 -125.58
N PRO A 277 -85.02 23.01 -124.39
CA PRO A 277 -84.75 24.44 -124.27
C PRO A 277 -83.26 24.78 -124.44
N ILE A 278 -82.35 23.84 -124.15
CA ILE A 278 -80.89 24.00 -124.22
C ILE A 278 -80.31 22.79 -124.96
N GLU A 279 -79.30 23.00 -125.79
CA GLU A 279 -78.58 21.94 -126.50
C GLU A 279 -77.20 21.68 -125.86
N ASN A 280 -76.61 20.51 -126.11
CA ASN A 280 -75.31 20.06 -125.60
C ASN A 280 -75.19 19.96 -124.07
N ILE A 281 -76.29 19.64 -123.39
CA ILE A 281 -76.27 19.32 -121.96
C ILE A 281 -76.91 17.96 -121.69
N TYR A 282 -76.57 17.37 -120.54
CA TYR A 282 -77.24 16.18 -120.04
C TYR A 282 -78.58 16.55 -119.39
N TYR A 283 -79.63 15.94 -119.91
CA TYR A 283 -80.97 15.96 -119.34
C TYR A 283 -81.14 14.69 -118.51
N TYR A 284 -81.64 14.81 -117.28
CA TYR A 284 -82.08 13.64 -116.54
C TYR A 284 -83.49 13.27 -117.01
N VAL A 285 -83.65 12.07 -117.53
CA VAL A 285 -84.93 11.58 -118.02
C VAL A 285 -85.33 10.36 -117.20
N PHE A 286 -86.52 10.40 -116.63
CA PHE A 286 -87.16 9.27 -115.96
C PHE A 286 -88.44 8.90 -116.71
N ILE A 287 -88.63 7.63 -117.03
CA ILE A 287 -89.83 7.13 -117.69
C ILE A 287 -90.38 5.87 -117.04
N GLN A 288 -91.70 5.72 -117.09
CA GLN A 288 -92.42 4.51 -116.71
C GLN A 288 -93.40 4.10 -117.81
N GLY A 289 -93.37 2.83 -118.20
CA GLY A 289 -94.27 2.25 -119.21
C GLY A 289 -95.73 2.28 -118.78
N GLY A 290 -96.66 2.28 -119.74
CA GLY A 290 -98.10 2.21 -119.46
C GLY A 290 -98.47 0.94 -118.69
N THR A 291 -99.47 1.03 -117.82
CA THR A 291 -99.94 -0.09 -117.00
C THR A 291 -100.67 -1.12 -117.87
N GLY A 292 -100.42 -2.41 -117.64
CA GLY A 292 -101.13 -3.49 -118.30
C GLY A 292 -102.64 -3.44 -117.98
N PRO A 293 -103.53 -3.69 -118.94
CA PRO A 293 -104.98 -3.73 -118.69
C PRO A 293 -105.40 -4.86 -117.74
N THR A 294 -106.34 -4.55 -116.84
CA THR A 294 -107.00 -5.49 -115.92
C THR A 294 -107.88 -6.48 -116.68
N ASN A 295 -107.89 -7.75 -116.27
CA ASN A 295 -108.66 -8.85 -116.89
C ASN A 295 -108.34 -9.08 -118.39
N SER A 296 -107.13 -8.76 -118.83
CA SER A 296 -106.68 -8.95 -120.21
C SER A 296 -105.26 -9.54 -120.23
N PRO A 297 -104.92 -10.45 -121.16
CA PRO A 297 -103.54 -10.90 -121.30
C PRO A 297 -102.66 -9.88 -122.04
N ASN A 298 -103.24 -8.80 -122.60
CA ASN A 298 -102.50 -7.83 -123.42
C ASN A 298 -101.61 -6.93 -122.56
N ARG A 299 -100.43 -6.55 -123.07
CA ARG A 299 -99.53 -5.59 -122.40
C ARG A 299 -100.01 -4.16 -122.56
N GLY A 300 -99.67 -3.33 -121.57
CA GLY A 300 -99.77 -1.87 -121.68
C GLY A 300 -98.82 -1.35 -122.76
N ASN A 301 -99.20 -0.24 -123.39
CA ASN A 301 -98.36 0.42 -124.39
C ASN A 301 -97.05 0.94 -123.74
N PRO A 302 -95.93 0.94 -124.48
CA PRO A 302 -94.67 1.47 -123.99
C PRO A 302 -94.73 2.98 -123.75
N THR A 303 -93.85 3.47 -122.88
CA THR A 303 -93.54 4.90 -122.73
C THR A 303 -92.13 5.12 -123.25
N SER A 304 -91.90 6.16 -124.04
CA SER A 304 -90.59 6.52 -124.56
C SER A 304 -90.38 8.02 -124.65
N PHE A 305 -89.13 8.42 -124.51
CA PHE A 305 -88.63 9.75 -124.79
C PHE A 305 -87.74 9.67 -126.04
N GLY A 306 -88.34 9.92 -127.20
CA GLY A 306 -87.73 9.75 -128.52
C GLY A 306 -87.15 8.35 -128.71
N GLY A 307 -85.95 8.28 -129.28
CA GLY A 307 -85.13 7.07 -129.32
C GLY A 307 -84.15 6.94 -128.14
N TYR A 308 -84.17 7.84 -127.16
CA TYR A 308 -83.14 7.88 -126.11
C TYR A 308 -83.41 6.90 -124.98
N VAL A 309 -84.65 6.83 -124.52
CA VAL A 309 -85.07 5.91 -123.47
C VAL A 309 -86.47 5.42 -123.84
N SER A 310 -86.67 4.10 -123.84
CA SER A 310 -88.00 3.49 -123.99
C SER A 310 -88.12 2.34 -123.01
N VAL A 311 -89.28 2.25 -122.37
CA VAL A 311 -89.63 1.17 -121.44
C VAL A 311 -90.93 0.54 -121.87
N ALA A 312 -90.96 -0.77 -121.75
CA ALA A 312 -92.10 -1.56 -122.16
C ALA A 312 -93.23 -1.45 -121.12
N GLY A 313 -94.48 -1.28 -121.56
CA GLY A 313 -95.64 -1.22 -120.66
C GLY A 313 -95.87 -2.54 -119.91
N GLY A 314 -96.58 -2.53 -118.79
CA GLY A 314 -96.70 -3.68 -117.90
C GLY A 314 -97.52 -4.83 -118.49
N LEU A 315 -97.31 -6.05 -118.00
CA LEU A 315 -98.10 -7.22 -118.39
C LEU A 315 -99.55 -7.07 -117.92
N GLY A 316 -100.50 -7.32 -118.82
CA GLY A 316 -101.90 -7.49 -118.43
C GLY A 316 -102.08 -8.77 -117.61
N ASN A 317 -103.13 -8.82 -116.79
CA ASN A 317 -103.46 -9.98 -115.97
C ASN A 317 -104.88 -10.46 -116.30
N VAL A 318 -105.01 -11.71 -116.79
CA VAL A 318 -106.30 -12.28 -117.24
C VAL A 318 -107.31 -12.49 -116.11
N ARG A 319 -106.88 -12.44 -114.84
CA ARG A 319 -107.72 -12.61 -113.65
C ARG A 319 -107.31 -11.64 -112.52
N GLY A 320 -107.08 -10.38 -112.85
CA GLY A 320 -106.71 -9.36 -111.87
C GLY A 320 -106.24 -8.05 -112.49
N ILE A 321 -105.78 -7.14 -111.62
CA ILE A 321 -105.24 -5.83 -112.02
C ILE A 321 -103.94 -6.04 -112.79
N GLY A 322 -103.78 -5.38 -113.94
CA GLY A 322 -102.54 -5.47 -114.72
C GLY A 322 -101.39 -4.68 -114.07
N GLN A 323 -100.16 -5.07 -114.40
CA GLN A 323 -98.96 -4.59 -113.71
C GLN A 323 -98.54 -3.20 -114.22
N MET A 324 -97.89 -2.40 -113.37
CA MET A 324 -97.26 -1.15 -113.82
C MET A 324 -96.14 -1.45 -114.82
N GLY A 325 -95.95 -0.56 -115.80
CA GLY A 325 -94.86 -0.71 -116.77
C GLY A 325 -93.49 -0.52 -116.13
N ALA A 326 -92.46 -1.01 -116.81
CA ALA A 326 -91.09 -0.89 -116.32
C ALA A 326 -90.69 0.59 -116.16
N CYS A 327 -89.89 0.88 -115.16
CA CYS A 327 -89.28 2.20 -114.96
C CYS A 327 -87.82 2.18 -115.43
N ALA A 328 -87.38 3.29 -116.04
CA ALA A 328 -85.97 3.54 -116.29
C ALA A 328 -85.68 5.02 -116.08
N SER A 329 -84.48 5.32 -115.58
CA SER A 329 -83.91 6.67 -115.69
C SER A 329 -82.56 6.64 -116.36
N ASN A 330 -82.24 7.72 -117.06
CA ASN A 330 -80.95 7.90 -117.70
C ASN A 330 -80.59 9.38 -117.79
N TRP A 331 -79.30 9.68 -117.80
CA TRP A 331 -78.78 10.99 -118.19
C TRP A 331 -78.53 10.96 -119.69
N VAL A 332 -79.29 11.77 -120.42
CA VAL A 332 -79.29 11.79 -121.88
C VAL A 332 -78.68 13.11 -122.35
N LEU A 333 -77.57 13.03 -123.08
CA LEU A 333 -77.01 14.20 -123.77
C LEU A 333 -77.90 14.53 -124.97
N ILE A 334 -78.55 15.69 -124.94
CA ILE A 334 -79.34 16.18 -126.06
C ILE A 334 -78.54 17.24 -126.80
N SER A 335 -78.00 16.88 -127.95
CA SER A 335 -77.05 17.73 -128.70
C SER A 335 -77.70 18.77 -129.61
N THR A 336 -79.02 18.70 -129.85
CA THR A 336 -79.75 19.62 -130.73
C THR A 336 -81.14 19.91 -130.19
N LYS A 337 -81.71 21.08 -130.52
CA LYS A 337 -83.06 21.48 -130.08
C LYS A 337 -84.21 20.88 -130.90
N ASN A 338 -83.96 19.83 -131.66
CA ASN A 338 -85.01 19.20 -132.45
C ASN A 338 -86.12 18.64 -131.53
N PRO A 339 -87.41 18.84 -131.86
CA PRO A 339 -88.50 18.32 -131.04
C PRO A 339 -88.42 16.80 -130.91
N ILE A 340 -88.42 16.31 -129.67
CA ILE A 340 -88.34 14.90 -129.32
C ILE A 340 -89.74 14.40 -129.02
N ASN A 341 -90.16 13.36 -129.75
CA ASN A 341 -91.48 12.78 -129.54
C ASN A 341 -91.53 12.02 -128.21
N VAL A 342 -92.47 12.36 -127.34
CA VAL A 342 -92.71 11.69 -126.06
C VAL A 342 -93.95 10.83 -126.22
N VAL A 343 -93.78 9.51 -126.16
CA VAL A 343 -94.89 8.56 -126.16
C VAL A 343 -95.11 8.13 -124.72
N VAL A 344 -96.34 8.22 -124.22
CA VAL A 344 -96.71 7.79 -122.88
C VAL A 344 -97.83 6.76 -122.99
N GLY A 345 -97.52 5.52 -122.62
CA GLY A 345 -98.52 4.46 -122.52
C GLY A 345 -99.53 4.78 -121.42
N SER A 346 -100.78 4.34 -121.58
CA SER A 346 -101.85 4.60 -120.59
C SER A 346 -101.44 4.20 -119.17
N GLY A 347 -101.43 5.14 -118.22
CA GLY A 347 -100.97 4.94 -116.84
C GLY A 347 -99.44 5.07 -116.63
N GLY A 348 -98.68 5.40 -117.67
CA GLY A 348 -97.24 5.70 -117.61
C GLY A 348 -96.93 7.19 -117.42
N VAL A 349 -95.64 7.52 -117.29
CA VAL A 349 -95.17 8.92 -117.15
C VAL A 349 -93.79 9.09 -117.76
N CYS A 350 -93.49 10.27 -118.29
CA CYS A 350 -92.15 10.71 -118.66
C CYS A 350 -91.83 12.05 -117.98
N VAL A 351 -90.73 12.11 -117.24
CA VAL A 351 -90.24 13.30 -116.54
C VAL A 351 -88.85 13.63 -117.08
N ILE A 352 -88.63 14.89 -117.44
CA ILE A 352 -87.35 15.38 -117.96
C ILE A 352 -86.92 16.57 -117.11
N SER A 353 -85.69 16.56 -116.60
CA SER A 353 -85.10 17.62 -115.78
C SER A 353 -83.77 18.13 -116.35
N TRP A 354 -83.50 19.43 -116.26
CA TRP A 354 -82.26 20.06 -116.72
C TRP A 354 -81.86 21.29 -115.91
N PRO A 355 -80.55 21.62 -115.82
CA PRO A 355 -80.10 22.83 -115.15
C PRO A 355 -80.55 24.09 -115.89
N GLN A 356 -80.96 25.12 -115.15
CA GLN A 356 -81.35 26.42 -115.71
C GLN A 356 -80.45 27.53 -115.16
N VAL A 357 -79.77 28.25 -116.04
CA VAL A 357 -78.93 29.41 -115.69
C VAL A 357 -79.85 30.62 -115.47
N LYS A 358 -79.75 31.30 -114.32
CA LYS A 358 -80.41 32.60 -114.11
C LYS A 358 -79.74 33.63 -115.00
N ALA A 359 -80.52 34.37 -115.78
CA ALA A 359 -80.02 35.44 -116.64
C ALA A 359 -79.39 36.57 -115.79
N GLY A 360 -78.09 36.83 -115.94
CA GLY A 360 -77.46 38.04 -115.38
C GLY A 360 -75.99 37.98 -114.94
N GLU A 361 -75.35 36.82 -114.78
CA GLU A 361 -73.97 36.76 -114.27
C GLU A 361 -73.10 35.79 -115.10
N ALA A 362 -72.00 36.32 -115.65
CA ALA A 362 -70.92 35.58 -116.32
C ALA A 362 -69.80 35.30 -115.29
N PRO A 363 -68.95 34.27 -115.51
CA PRO A 363 -68.27 33.50 -114.46
C PRO A 363 -67.21 34.25 -113.64
#